data_AF-A0A7X5DAA9-F1
#
_entry.id   AF-A0A7X5DAA9-F1
#
_cell.length_a   1.000
_cell.length_b   1.000
_cell.length_c   1.000
_cell.angle_alpha   90.00
_cell.angle_beta   90.00
_cell.angle_gamma   90.00
#
_symmetry.space_group_name_H-M   'P 1'
#
loop_
_entity.id
_entity.type
_entity.pdbx_description
1 polymer ?
#
loop_
_entity_poly.entity_id
_entity_poly.type
_entity_poly.pdbx_seq_one_letter_code
_entity_poly.pdbx_strand_id
1 'polypeptide(L)'
;MTFFEKEMRKLFQHGLSFQETIFAGRACYGKLDEDIRVRMEFATEGVADHYSALKVTLLNRKEGPIDSLLLRFSEVLGRKQTTNPNFREGMFPHIWKDGNDFAWYVCQPTAADYKTLADAVGSYTSMFQGEDLSQGMGDMTL
;
A
#
# COMPACT_ATOMS: atom_id res chain seq x y z
N MET A 1 6.88 13.96 -10.73
CA MET A 1 6.41 12.77 -10.00
C MET A 1 7.61 12.01 -9.47
N THR A 2 7.68 11.82 -8.15
CA THR A 2 8.79 11.10 -7.47
C THR A 2 8.76 9.61 -7.78
N PHE A 3 9.85 8.87 -7.55
CA PHE A 3 9.86 7.40 -7.67
C PHE A 3 8.74 6.77 -6.82
N PHE A 4 8.65 7.15 -5.54
CA PHE A 4 7.63 6.64 -4.63
C PHE A 4 6.20 6.91 -5.10
N GLU A 5 5.93 8.10 -5.64
CA GLU A 5 4.61 8.41 -6.19
C GLU A 5 4.31 7.53 -7.42
N LYS A 6 5.28 7.30 -8.31
CA LYS A 6 5.11 6.38 -9.46
C LYS A 6 4.75 4.97 -8.99
N GLU A 7 5.51 4.43 -8.03
CA GLU A 7 5.27 3.07 -7.54
C GLU A 7 3.97 2.97 -6.75
N MET A 8 3.60 4.00 -5.98
CA MET A 8 2.33 4.06 -5.26
C MET A 8 1.14 4.06 -6.22
N ARG A 9 1.21 4.81 -7.33
CA ARG A 9 0.14 4.83 -8.35
C ARG A 9 -0.09 3.46 -9.01
N LYS A 10 0.92 2.59 -9.08
CA LYS A 10 0.76 1.24 -9.63
C LYS A 10 -0.19 0.38 -8.79
N LEU A 11 -0.26 0.58 -7.47
CA LEU A 11 -1.25 -0.10 -6.62
C LEU A 11 -2.69 0.23 -7.08
N PHE A 12 -2.95 1.50 -7.41
CA PHE A 12 -4.26 1.94 -7.89
C PHE A 12 -4.56 1.45 -9.32
N GLN A 13 -3.54 1.40 -10.17
CA GLN A 13 -3.66 0.81 -11.51
C GLN A 13 -3.98 -0.69 -11.47
N HIS A 14 -3.66 -1.36 -10.36
CA HIS A 14 -3.79 -2.81 -10.20
C HIS A 14 -4.87 -3.23 -9.19
N GLY A 15 -5.82 -2.35 -8.88
CA GLY A 15 -7.08 -2.71 -8.19
C GLY A 15 -7.35 -1.97 -6.88
N LEU A 16 -6.39 -1.21 -6.35
CA LEU A 16 -6.65 -0.38 -5.17
C LEU A 16 -7.50 0.84 -5.56
N SER A 17 -8.51 1.18 -4.75
CA SER A 17 -9.36 2.34 -5.00
C SER A 17 -9.74 3.02 -3.70
N PHE A 18 -9.54 4.34 -3.65
CA PHE A 18 -10.03 5.22 -2.60
C PHE A 18 -10.65 6.47 -3.23
N GLN A 19 -11.65 7.05 -2.56
CA GLN A 19 -12.20 8.33 -2.98
C GLN A 19 -11.16 9.44 -2.75
N GLU A 20 -11.23 10.53 -3.52
CA GLU A 20 -10.43 11.75 -3.27
C GLU A 20 -8.93 11.49 -3.03
N THR A 21 -8.29 10.68 -3.89
CA THR A 21 -6.89 10.27 -3.69
C THR A 21 -5.92 11.43 -3.98
N ILE A 22 -5.00 11.69 -3.05
CA ILE A 22 -3.97 12.74 -3.14
C ILE A 22 -2.58 12.13 -2.91
N PHE A 23 -1.60 12.55 -3.71
CA PHE A 23 -0.20 12.15 -3.56
C PHE A 23 0.62 13.36 -3.09
N ALA A 24 1.31 13.21 -1.96
CA ALA A 24 2.11 14.26 -1.34
C ALA A 24 3.52 13.74 -1.01
N GLY A 25 4.47 13.99 -1.92
CA GLY A 25 5.86 13.54 -1.78
C GLY A 25 5.99 12.02 -1.86
N ARG A 26 6.15 11.37 -0.70
CA ARG A 26 6.27 9.89 -0.56
C ARG A 26 5.00 9.23 -0.05
N ALA A 27 4.05 10.02 0.44
CA ALA A 27 2.81 9.53 1.00
C ALA A 27 1.66 9.67 -0.01
N CYS A 28 0.70 8.76 0.09
CA CYS A 28 -0.58 8.83 -0.57
C CYS A 28 -1.68 8.88 0.48
N TYR A 29 -2.71 9.68 0.22
CA TYR A 29 -3.88 9.81 1.05
C TYR A 29 -5.12 9.47 0.25
N GLY A 30 -6.10 8.83 0.87
CA GLY A 30 -7.39 8.54 0.26
C GLY A 30 -8.51 8.61 1.27
N LYS A 31 -9.72 8.90 0.80
CA LYS A 31 -10.94 8.83 1.58
C LYS A 31 -11.50 7.41 1.52
N LEU A 32 -11.69 6.84 2.70
CA LEU A 32 -12.30 5.53 2.91
C LEU A 32 -13.78 5.67 3.27
N ASP A 33 -14.08 6.65 4.14
CA ASP A 33 -15.43 6.98 4.60
C ASP A 33 -15.53 8.49 4.90
N GLU A 34 -16.66 9.00 5.39
CA GLU A 34 -16.88 10.40 5.76
C GLU A 34 -15.74 10.93 6.65
N ASP A 35 -15.50 10.25 7.76
CA ASP A 35 -14.53 10.64 8.78
C ASP A 35 -13.20 9.86 8.70
N ILE A 36 -13.11 8.82 7.87
CA ILE A 36 -11.92 7.97 7.78
C ILE A 36 -11.10 8.27 6.53
N ARG A 37 -9.78 8.45 6.73
CA ARG A 37 -8.77 8.60 5.69
C ARG A 37 -7.73 7.50 5.82
N VAL A 38 -7.20 7.06 4.69
CA VAL A 38 -6.04 6.17 4.61
C VAL A 38 -4.83 7.01 4.27
N ARG A 39 -3.72 6.81 4.97
CA ARG A 39 -2.37 7.25 4.58
C ARG A 39 -1.54 6.01 4.25
N MET A 40 -0.88 6.03 3.10
CA MET A 40 0.05 4.97 2.69
C MET A 40 1.43 5.54 2.38
N GLU A 41 2.48 4.86 2.81
CA GLU A 41 3.86 5.21 2.48
C GLU A 41 4.76 3.98 2.47
N PHE A 42 5.75 3.95 1.58
CA PHE A 42 6.82 2.96 1.65
C PHE A 42 7.62 3.21 2.94
N ALA A 43 7.94 2.14 3.67
CA ALA A 43 8.55 2.19 4.98
C ALA A 43 9.85 1.40 5.07
N THR A 44 10.80 1.93 5.83
CA THR A 44 12.05 1.28 6.22
C THR A 44 11.89 0.55 7.54
N GLU A 45 12.65 -0.53 7.75
CA GLU A 45 12.59 -1.33 8.99
C GLU A 45 13.88 -1.23 9.82
N GLY A 46 14.47 -0.04 9.89
CA GLY A 46 15.68 0.24 10.69
C GLY A 46 16.97 0.40 9.88
N VAL A 47 16.90 0.23 8.57
CA VAL A 47 18.01 0.53 7.64
C VAL A 47 17.63 1.76 6.81
N ALA A 48 18.46 2.80 6.89
CA ALA A 48 18.24 4.05 6.16
C ALA A 48 18.16 3.79 4.65
N ASP A 49 17.20 4.44 4.01
CA ASP A 49 16.97 4.36 2.56
C ASP A 49 16.69 2.95 2.00
N HIS A 50 16.40 1.97 2.87
CA HIS A 50 16.02 0.61 2.51
C HIS A 50 14.55 0.36 2.88
N TYR A 51 13.66 0.47 1.89
CA TYR A 51 12.21 0.33 2.07
C TYR A 51 11.77 -1.08 1.73
N SER A 52 11.38 -1.85 2.74
CA SER A 52 11.00 -3.27 2.66
C SER A 52 9.53 -3.52 2.97
N ALA A 53 8.76 -2.46 3.20
CA ALA A 53 7.35 -2.55 3.57
C ALA A 53 6.52 -1.40 3.01
N LEU A 54 5.21 -1.60 3.01
CA LEU A 54 4.21 -0.56 2.83
C LEU A 54 3.49 -0.34 4.17
N LYS A 55 3.61 0.86 4.73
CA LYS A 55 2.85 1.25 5.91
C LYS A 55 1.52 1.84 5.48
N VAL A 56 0.44 1.31 6.05
CA VAL A 56 -0.93 1.79 5.89
C VAL A 56 -1.40 2.28 7.25
N THR A 57 -1.86 3.53 7.33
CA THR A 57 -2.37 4.14 8.56
C THR A 57 -3.77 4.66 8.31
N LEU A 58 -4.71 4.30 9.17
CA LEU A 58 -6.07 4.82 9.16
C LEU A 58 -6.13 6.03 10.09
N LEU A 59 -6.78 7.08 9.63
CA LEU A 59 -6.86 8.37 10.32
C LEU A 59 -8.34 8.76 10.41
N ASN A 60 -8.83 8.99 11.61
CA ASN A 60 -10.04 9.77 11.85
C ASN A 60 -9.68 11.26 11.68
N ARG A 61 -10.49 12.00 10.91
CA ARG A 61 -10.23 13.44 10.65
C ARG A 61 -10.26 14.31 11.91
N LYS A 62 -10.97 13.89 12.94
CA LYS A 62 -11.16 14.62 14.21
C LYS A 62 -10.24 14.11 15.31
N GLU A 63 -9.96 12.81 15.33
CA GLU A 63 -9.30 12.13 16.46
C GLU A 63 -7.87 11.67 16.15
N GLY A 64 -7.45 11.66 14.87
CA GLY A 64 -6.11 11.24 14.47
C GLY A 64 -6.02 9.73 14.18
N PRO A 65 -4.86 9.09 14.38
CA PRO A 65 -4.66 7.68 14.00
C PRO A 65 -5.60 6.71 14.73
N ILE A 66 -6.24 5.84 13.95
CA ILE A 66 -7.11 4.76 14.42
C ILE A 66 -6.30 3.47 14.56
N ASP A 67 -5.66 3.05 13.47
CA ASP A 67 -4.87 1.82 13.40
C ASP A 67 -3.77 1.95 12.33
N SER A 68 -2.74 1.11 12.42
CA SER A 68 -1.68 1.03 11.42
C SER A 68 -1.20 -0.39 11.17
N LEU A 69 -1.14 -0.75 9.89
CA LEU A 69 -0.58 -1.99 9.39
C LEU A 69 0.75 -1.74 8.68
N LEU A 70 1.75 -2.58 8.97
CA LEU A 70 3.00 -2.63 8.22
C LEU A 70 3.02 -3.90 7.37
N LEU A 71 2.75 -3.76 6.08
CA LEU A 71 2.77 -4.86 5.11
C LEU A 71 4.20 -5.08 4.63
N ARG A 72 4.89 -6.11 5.12
CA ARG A 72 6.25 -6.44 4.66
C ARG A 72 6.21 -7.11 3.30
N PHE A 73 7.08 -6.70 2.40
CA PHE A 73 7.17 -7.31 1.07
C PHE A 73 7.61 -8.78 1.14
N SER A 74 8.42 -9.16 2.13
CA SER A 74 8.79 -10.55 2.36
C SER A 74 7.61 -11.45 2.72
N GLU A 75 6.64 -10.92 3.47
CA GLU A 75 5.44 -11.65 3.90
C GLU A 75 4.40 -11.74 2.78
N VAL A 76 4.21 -10.65 2.02
CA VAL A 76 3.13 -10.55 1.03
C VAL A 76 3.56 -11.05 -0.36
N LEU A 77 4.77 -10.71 -0.80
CA LEU A 77 5.26 -11.04 -2.15
C LEU A 77 6.14 -12.29 -2.18
N GLY A 78 6.68 -12.66 -1.02
CA GLY A 78 7.64 -13.75 -0.88
C GLY A 78 8.98 -13.45 -1.57
N ARG A 79 9.85 -14.46 -1.59
CA ARG A 79 11.16 -14.39 -2.23
C ARG A 79 11.01 -14.51 -3.74
N LYS A 80 11.65 -13.62 -4.49
CA LYS A 80 11.63 -13.63 -5.96
C LYS A 80 12.95 -14.13 -6.52
N GLN A 81 12.88 -14.98 -7.53
CA GLN A 81 14.06 -15.42 -8.27
C GLN A 81 14.64 -14.26 -9.08
N THR A 82 15.96 -14.24 -9.21
CA THR A 82 16.68 -13.19 -9.93
C THR A 82 17.63 -13.81 -10.94
N THR A 83 17.94 -13.08 -12.00
CA THR A 83 18.95 -13.51 -13.00
C THR A 83 20.38 -13.17 -12.56
N ASN A 84 20.54 -12.47 -11.42
CA ASN A 84 21.84 -12.06 -10.92
C ASN A 84 22.54 -13.23 -10.21
N PRO A 85 23.73 -13.66 -10.68
CA PRO A 85 24.43 -14.84 -10.15
C PRO A 85 24.84 -14.72 -8.67
N ASN A 86 24.86 -13.51 -8.12
CA ASN A 86 25.16 -13.25 -6.70
C ASN A 86 23.96 -13.56 -5.78
N PHE A 87 22.74 -13.64 -6.32
CA PHE A 87 21.51 -13.85 -5.56
C PHE A 87 20.82 -15.14 -6.00
N ARG A 88 21.55 -16.26 -5.90
CA ARG A 88 21.12 -17.59 -6.37
C ARG A 88 19.85 -18.10 -5.70
N GLU A 89 19.65 -17.77 -4.43
CA GLU A 89 18.44 -18.17 -3.73
C GLU A 89 17.24 -17.27 -4.02
N GLY A 90 17.46 -16.17 -4.76
CA GLY A 90 16.51 -15.08 -4.93
C GLY A 90 16.66 -13.99 -3.86
N MET A 91 15.78 -13.01 -3.91
CA MET A 91 15.78 -11.84 -3.04
C MET A 91 14.35 -11.42 -2.70
N PHE A 92 14.15 -10.87 -1.49
CA PHE A 92 12.89 -10.20 -1.17
C PHE A 92 12.84 -8.81 -1.81
N PRO A 93 11.74 -8.45 -2.49
CA PRO A 93 11.61 -7.12 -3.08
C PRO A 93 11.82 -6.02 -2.03
N HIS A 94 12.62 -5.02 -2.38
CA HIS A 94 12.79 -3.80 -1.60
C HIS A 94 13.27 -2.66 -2.49
N ILE A 95 13.03 -1.44 -2.04
CA ILE A 95 13.53 -0.23 -2.67
C ILE A 95 14.81 0.18 -1.93
N TRP A 96 15.87 0.46 -2.66
CA TRP A 96 17.10 1.04 -2.12
C TRP A 96 17.43 2.31 -2.89
N LYS A 97 18.03 3.28 -2.21
CA LYS A 97 18.80 4.34 -2.84
C LYS A 97 20.11 3.81 -3.46
N ASP A 98 20.16 3.77 -4.79
CA ASP A 98 21.38 3.53 -5.56
C ASP A 98 21.95 4.87 -6.04
N GLY A 99 23.09 5.29 -5.46
CA GLY A 99 23.63 6.63 -5.65
C GLY A 99 22.67 7.72 -5.16
N ASN A 100 22.09 8.49 -6.08
CA ASN A 100 21.12 9.55 -5.77
C ASN A 100 19.66 9.14 -6.01
N ASP A 101 19.42 8.00 -6.65
CA ASP A 101 18.09 7.60 -7.13
C ASP A 101 17.55 6.41 -6.33
N PHE A 102 16.23 6.41 -6.12
CA PHE A 102 15.54 5.25 -5.54
C PHE A 102 15.09 4.31 -6.66
N ALA A 103 15.33 3.01 -6.49
CA ALA A 103 14.87 1.99 -7.40
C ALA A 103 14.57 0.68 -6.63
N TRP A 104 13.76 -0.18 -7.24
CA TRP A 104 13.69 -1.58 -6.82
C TRP A 104 15.04 -2.25 -7.07
N TYR A 105 15.69 -2.69 -6.00
CA TYR A 105 17.04 -3.23 -6.07
C TYR A 105 16.98 -4.70 -6.50
N VAL A 106 17.58 -5.01 -7.66
CA VAL A 106 17.71 -6.35 -8.27
C VAL A 106 16.40 -7.02 -8.69
N CYS A 107 15.34 -6.92 -7.89
CA CYS A 107 14.04 -7.54 -8.15
C CYS A 107 12.97 -6.47 -8.36
N GLN A 108 12.47 -6.37 -9.60
CA GLN A 108 11.37 -5.48 -9.97
C GLN A 108 10.01 -6.16 -9.73
N PRO A 109 9.08 -5.56 -8.97
CA PRO A 109 7.73 -6.09 -8.84
C PRO A 109 6.99 -6.10 -10.17
N THR A 110 6.27 -7.19 -10.41
CA THR A 110 5.42 -7.38 -11.58
C THR A 110 4.03 -6.78 -11.37
N ALA A 111 3.21 -6.73 -12.43
CA ALA A 111 1.79 -6.36 -12.31
C ALA A 111 1.01 -7.25 -11.32
N ALA A 112 1.35 -8.54 -11.25
CA ALA A 112 0.74 -9.47 -10.29
C ALA A 112 1.14 -9.12 -8.85
N ASP A 113 2.39 -8.74 -8.62
CA ASP A 113 2.85 -8.31 -7.28
C ASP A 113 2.14 -7.04 -6.82
N TYR A 114 1.97 -6.06 -7.72
CA TYR A 114 1.19 -4.86 -7.44
C TYR A 114 -0.27 -5.16 -7.13
N LYS A 115 -0.87 -6.12 -7.85
CA LYS A 115 -2.22 -6.59 -7.54
C LYS A 115 -2.28 -7.24 -6.15
N THR A 116 -1.33 -8.12 -5.80
CA THR A 116 -1.30 -8.76 -4.47
C THR A 116 -1.17 -7.72 -3.35
N LEU A 117 -0.32 -6.71 -3.50
CA LEU A 117 -0.23 -5.61 -2.53
C LEU A 117 -1.53 -4.80 -2.46
N ALA A 118 -2.11 -4.46 -3.61
CA ALA A 118 -3.37 -3.73 -3.69
C ALA A 118 -4.52 -4.49 -3.00
N ASP A 119 -4.63 -5.80 -3.25
CA ASP A 119 -5.63 -6.66 -2.63
C ASP A 119 -5.42 -6.73 -1.12
N ALA A 120 -4.17 -6.89 -0.64
CA ALA A 120 -3.87 -6.92 0.79
C ALA A 120 -4.24 -5.60 1.51
N VAL A 121 -3.92 -4.45 0.90
CA VAL A 121 -4.34 -3.14 1.41
C VAL A 121 -5.86 -3.01 1.39
N GLY A 122 -6.50 -3.40 0.27
CA GLY A 122 -7.94 -3.36 0.11
C GLY A 122 -8.66 -4.14 1.19
N SER A 123 -8.28 -5.40 1.42
CA SER A 123 -8.83 -6.26 2.47
C SER A 123 -8.62 -5.71 3.88
N TYR A 124 -7.47 -5.11 4.16
CA TYR A 124 -7.25 -4.44 5.46
C TYR A 124 -8.18 -3.24 5.62
N THR A 125 -8.24 -2.36 4.63
CA THR A 125 -9.04 -1.13 4.71
C THR A 125 -10.55 -1.39 4.66
N SER A 126 -11.02 -2.48 4.04
CA SER A 126 -12.46 -2.78 3.97
C SER A 126 -13.09 -3.04 5.34
N MET A 127 -12.30 -3.43 6.34
CA MET A 127 -12.78 -3.62 7.72
C MET A 127 -13.18 -2.31 8.42
N PHE A 128 -12.88 -1.16 7.82
CA PHE A 128 -13.10 0.17 8.39
C PHE A 128 -13.99 1.04 7.49
N GLN A 129 -14.63 0.46 6.48
CA GLN A 129 -15.69 1.14 5.74
C GLN A 129 -16.99 0.99 6.53
N GLY A 130 -17.78 2.06 6.66
CA GLY A 130 -19.11 1.98 7.24
C GLY A 130 -19.95 0.94 6.51
N GLU A 131 -20.71 0.14 7.26
CA GLU A 131 -21.75 -0.68 6.67
C GLU A 131 -22.77 0.26 6.02
N ASP A 132 -22.95 0.16 4.71
CA ASP A 132 -24.01 0.88 4.02
C ASP A 132 -25.35 0.35 4.58
N LEU A 133 -25.91 1.03 5.59
CA LEU A 133 -27.19 0.71 6.24
C LEU A 133 -28.41 0.90 5.29
N SER A 134 -28.18 0.97 3.98
CA SER A 134 -29.22 1.22 2.97
C SER A 134 -29.99 -0.04 2.54
N GLN A 135 -29.66 -1.24 3.04
CA GLN A 135 -30.46 -2.45 2.82
C GLN A 135 -31.23 -2.86 4.08
N GLY A 136 -32.30 -2.13 4.41
CA GLY A 136 -33.17 -2.51 5.53
C GLY A 136 -34.46 -1.70 5.75
N MET A 137 -34.74 -0.65 4.96
CA MET A 137 -35.93 0.19 5.13
C MET A 137 -36.85 0.20 3.90
N GLY A 138 -36.88 -0.90 3.15
CA GLY A 138 -37.67 -1.02 1.92
C GLY A 138 -38.98 -1.81 2.02
N ASP A 139 -39.25 -2.53 3.12
CA ASP A 139 -40.35 -3.51 3.11
C ASP A 139 -41.13 -3.62 4.43
N MET A 140 -41.42 -2.47 5.05
CA MET A 140 -42.37 -2.42 6.17
C MET A 140 -43.34 -1.25 6.00
N THR A 141 -44.19 -1.35 4.98
CA THR A 141 -45.48 -0.66 4.94
C THR A 141 -46.57 -1.73 4.91
N LEU A 142 -47.24 -1.88 6.07
CA LEU A 142 -48.57 -2.48 6.19
C LEU A 142 -49.62 -1.49 5.70
#